data_AF-A0AAV9SI97-F1
#
_entry.id   AF-A0AAV9SI97-F1
#
_cell.length_a   1.000
_cell.length_b   1.000
_cell.length_c   1.000
_cell.angle_alpha   90.00
_cell.angle_beta   90.00
_cell.angle_gamma   90.00
#
_symmetry.space_group_name_H-M   'P 1'
#
loop_
_entity.id
_entity.type
_entity.pdbx_description
1 polymer ?
#
loop_
_entity_poly.entity_id
_entity_poly.type
_entity_poly.pdbx_seq_one_letter_code
_entity_poly.pdbx_strand_id
1 'polypeptide(L)'
;MYGINQRYFYISFNFFVLWCHAQGENHSSPNFNQYVRTQGAMTDQLSRRQVRVYQLYSRTSGKHVQIQGKKVSATAEDGNLYARLFVETDTFGSRVRIRGAESGLYLCMNRKGKLVGKV
;
A
#
# COMPACT_ATOMS: atom_id res chain seq x y z
N MET A 1 -6.93 4.61 -68.76
CA MET A 1 -7.08 5.17 -67.39
C MET A 1 -7.49 4.11 -66.35
N TYR A 2 -7.02 2.86 -66.45
CA TYR A 2 -7.38 1.76 -65.52
C TYR A 2 -6.23 1.28 -64.60
N GLY A 3 -4.96 1.43 -65.01
CA GLY A 3 -3.80 0.92 -64.25
C GLY A 3 -3.44 1.72 -62.98
N ILE A 4 -3.83 3.00 -62.91
CA ILE A 4 -3.57 3.86 -61.75
C ILE A 4 -4.43 3.41 -60.56
N ASN A 5 -5.71 3.10 -60.79
CA ASN A 5 -6.65 2.64 -59.76
C ASN A 5 -6.25 1.27 -59.17
N GLN A 6 -5.72 0.37 -59.99
CA GLN A 6 -5.29 -0.96 -59.52
C GLN A 6 -4.07 -0.87 -58.59
N ARG A 7 -3.11 0.02 -58.88
CA ARG A 7 -1.92 0.21 -58.04
C ARG A 7 -2.26 0.83 -56.68
N TYR A 8 -3.21 1.77 -56.64
CA TYR A 8 -3.72 2.32 -55.37
C TYR A 8 -4.46 1.26 -54.54
N PHE A 9 -5.19 0.35 -55.18
CA PHE A 9 -5.90 -0.74 -54.51
C PHE A 9 -4.93 -1.74 -53.84
N TYR A 10 -3.81 -2.07 -54.50
CA TYR A 10 -2.78 -2.92 -53.89
C TYR A 10 -2.08 -2.24 -52.72
N ILE A 11 -1.79 -0.94 -52.84
CA ILE A 11 -1.14 -0.19 -51.75
C ILE A 11 -2.07 -0.10 -50.54
N SER A 12 -3.36 0.23 -50.73
CA SER A 12 -4.33 0.28 -49.64
C SER A 12 -4.55 -1.09 -48.99
N PHE A 13 -4.58 -2.17 -49.78
CA PHE A 13 -4.66 -3.54 -49.26
C PHE A 13 -3.44 -3.92 -48.42
N ASN A 14 -2.22 -3.55 -48.85
CA ASN A 14 -1.01 -3.79 -48.07
C ASN A 14 -1.02 -3.00 -46.74
N PHE A 15 -1.46 -1.74 -46.76
CA PHE A 15 -1.64 -0.96 -45.53
C PHE A 15 -2.69 -1.56 -44.59
N PHE A 16 -3.78 -2.10 -45.14
CA PHE A 16 -4.82 -2.77 -44.36
C PHE A 16 -4.31 -4.05 -43.70
N VAL A 17 -3.57 -4.89 -44.43
CA VAL A 17 -2.97 -6.12 -43.88
C VAL A 17 -1.92 -5.77 -42.81
N LEU A 18 -1.12 -4.73 -43.02
CA LEU A 18 -0.16 -4.24 -42.02
C LEU A 18 -0.86 -3.74 -40.76
N TRP A 19 -2.01 -3.06 -40.90
CA TRP A 19 -2.85 -2.61 -39.79
C TRP A 19 -3.43 -3.79 -39.01
N CYS A 20 -3.96 -4.81 -39.69
CA CYS A 20 -4.48 -6.01 -39.05
C CYS A 20 -3.40 -6.77 -38.26
N HIS A 21 -2.18 -6.86 -38.79
CA HIS A 21 -1.05 -7.46 -38.06
C HIS A 21 -0.54 -6.59 -36.90
N ALA A 22 -0.74 -5.27 -36.94
CA ALA A 22 -0.35 -4.34 -35.89
C ALA A 22 -1.37 -4.25 -34.73
N GLN A 23 -2.55 -4.88 -34.84
CA GLN A 23 -3.47 -5.02 -33.71
C GLN A 23 -2.91 -6.05 -32.72
N GLY A 24 -2.08 -5.58 -31.79
CA GLY A 24 -1.69 -6.36 -30.62
C GLY A 24 -2.91 -6.78 -29.80
N GLU A 25 -2.81 -7.92 -29.11
CA GLU A 25 -3.90 -8.41 -28.27
C GLU A 25 -4.23 -7.38 -27.18
N ASN A 26 -5.42 -6.78 -27.26
CA ASN A 26 -5.95 -5.89 -26.23
C ASN A 26 -6.42 -6.74 -25.02
N HIS A 27 -5.48 -7.22 -24.21
CA HIS A 27 -5.85 -7.83 -22.94
C HIS A 27 -6.44 -6.77 -22.02
N SER A 28 -7.60 -7.08 -21.44
CA SER A 28 -8.17 -6.24 -20.39
C SER A 28 -7.19 -6.14 -19.21
N SER A 29 -7.16 -4.98 -18.57
CA SER A 29 -6.34 -4.78 -17.38
C SER A 29 -6.67 -5.85 -16.33
N PRO A 30 -5.66 -6.49 -15.71
CA PRO A 30 -5.90 -7.52 -14.71
C PRO A 30 -6.73 -6.98 -13.54
N ASN A 31 -7.74 -7.75 -13.12
CA ASN A 31 -8.55 -7.42 -11.96
C ASN A 31 -7.87 -7.92 -10.68
N PHE A 32 -7.25 -7.00 -9.95
CA PHE A 32 -6.55 -7.33 -8.71
C PHE A 32 -7.44 -7.48 -7.47
N ASN A 33 -8.77 -7.29 -7.58
CA ASN A 33 -9.64 -7.30 -6.41
C ASN A 33 -9.60 -8.64 -5.66
N GLN A 34 -9.61 -9.76 -6.37
CA GLN A 34 -9.51 -11.08 -5.75
C GLN A 34 -8.14 -11.28 -5.09
N TYR A 35 -7.07 -10.91 -5.80
CA TYR A 35 -5.70 -11.00 -5.29
C TYR A 35 -5.51 -10.20 -3.99
N VAL A 36 -5.94 -8.94 -3.97
CA VAL A 36 -5.85 -8.06 -2.79
C VAL A 36 -6.64 -8.61 -1.61
N ARG A 37 -7.83 -9.19 -1.86
CA ARG A 37 -8.63 -9.83 -0.79
C ARG A 37 -7.93 -11.06 -0.22
N THR A 38 -7.39 -11.92 -1.08
CA THR A 38 -6.69 -13.14 -0.66
C THR A 38 -5.41 -12.81 0.12
N GLN A 39 -4.56 -11.92 -0.40
CA GLN A 39 -3.32 -11.52 0.25
C GLN A 39 -3.55 -10.67 1.50
N GLY A 40 -4.62 -9.87 1.52
CA GLY A 40 -5.00 -9.03 2.64
C GLY A 40 -5.42 -9.80 3.90
N ALA A 41 -5.67 -11.11 3.83
CA ALA A 41 -6.08 -11.93 4.97
C ALA A 41 -4.91 -12.21 5.94
N MET A 42 -3.69 -12.36 5.41
CA MET A 42 -2.49 -12.72 6.17
C MET A 42 -1.40 -11.64 6.04
N THR A 43 -0.37 -11.74 6.88
CA THR A 43 0.83 -10.91 6.74
C THR A 43 1.54 -11.20 5.42
N ASP A 44 1.88 -10.16 4.67
CA ASP A 44 2.71 -10.30 3.47
C ASP A 44 4.17 -10.55 3.88
N GLN A 45 4.71 -11.68 3.41
CA GLN A 45 6.10 -12.11 3.67
C GLN A 45 7.01 -11.95 2.45
N LEU A 46 6.45 -11.72 1.26
CA LEU A 46 7.18 -11.69 0.00
C LEU A 46 7.56 -10.26 -0.39
N SER A 47 6.71 -9.30 -0.06
CA SER A 47 6.93 -7.89 -0.40
C SER A 47 7.78 -7.17 0.66
N ARG A 48 8.57 -6.20 0.21
CA ARG A 48 9.23 -5.24 1.13
C ARG A 48 8.17 -4.44 1.87
N ARG A 49 8.21 -4.45 3.21
CA ARG A 49 7.30 -3.65 4.05
C ARG A 49 7.61 -2.16 3.91
N GLN A 50 6.58 -1.36 3.64
CA GLN A 50 6.68 0.08 3.69
C GLN A 50 6.65 0.56 5.15
N VAL A 51 7.59 1.44 5.52
CA VAL A 51 7.65 2.04 6.86
C VAL A 51 7.46 3.54 6.76
N ARG A 52 6.57 4.08 7.60
CA ARG A 52 6.36 5.52 7.76
C ARG A 52 6.72 5.93 9.18
N VAL A 53 7.22 7.15 9.36
CA VAL A 53 7.63 7.67 10.67
C VAL A 53 6.82 8.92 10.98
N TYR A 54 6.06 8.89 12.06
CA TYR A 54 5.24 10.02 12.50
C TYR A 54 4.80 9.87 13.97
N GLN A 55 4.10 10.87 14.49
CA GLN A 55 3.46 10.84 15.80
C GLN A 55 1.93 10.72 15.63
N LEU A 56 1.26 10.03 16.56
CA LEU A 56 -0.20 9.93 16.58
C LEU A 56 -0.78 10.96 17.56
N TYR A 57 -1.44 11.98 17.03
CA TYR A 57 -2.15 12.98 17.82
C TYR A 57 -3.51 12.45 18.31
N SER A 58 -3.81 12.64 19.60
CA SER A 58 -5.10 12.34 20.19
C SER A 58 -5.93 13.62 20.29
N ARG A 59 -7.06 13.66 19.57
CA ARG A 59 -7.98 14.79 19.60
C ARG A 59 -8.52 15.09 21.00
N THR A 60 -8.73 14.07 21.84
CA THR A 60 -9.32 14.24 23.17
C THR A 60 -8.33 14.82 24.17
N SER A 61 -7.07 14.38 24.14
CA SER A 61 -6.06 14.87 25.09
C SER A 61 -5.29 16.08 24.58
N GLY A 62 -5.32 16.37 23.28
CA GLY A 62 -4.51 17.43 22.68
C GLY A 62 -3.02 17.11 22.66
N LYS A 63 -2.65 15.82 22.79
CA LYS A 63 -1.28 15.34 22.99
C LYS A 63 -1.01 14.10 22.13
N HIS A 64 0.24 13.63 22.13
CA HIS A 64 0.68 12.51 21.30
C HIS A 64 0.70 11.18 22.05
N VAL A 65 0.40 10.10 21.31
CA VAL A 65 0.53 8.72 21.78
C VAL A 65 2.01 8.39 21.97
N GLN A 66 2.35 7.85 23.13
CA GLN A 66 3.68 7.41 23.50
C GLN A 66 3.67 5.99 24.08
N ILE A 67 4.78 5.28 23.89
CA ILE A 67 4.97 3.91 24.37
C ILE A 67 6.19 3.89 25.29
N GLN A 68 5.95 3.85 26.60
CA GLN A 68 6.98 3.82 27.64
C GLN A 68 6.92 2.48 28.39
N GLY A 69 7.87 1.58 28.10
CA GLY A 69 7.80 0.20 28.55
C GLY A 69 6.46 -0.45 28.16
N LYS A 70 5.79 -1.12 29.10
CA LYS A 70 4.48 -1.75 28.84
C LYS A 70 3.32 -0.75 28.77
N LYS A 71 3.51 0.51 29.16
CA LYS A 71 2.43 1.52 29.26
C LYS A 71 2.32 2.31 27.96
N VAL A 72 1.08 2.44 27.49
CA VAL A 72 0.71 3.28 26.35
C VAL A 72 -0.17 4.42 26.89
N SER A 73 0.11 5.66 26.49
CA SER A 73 -0.67 6.83 26.90
C SER A 73 -0.63 7.91 25.81
N ALA A 74 -1.59 8.84 25.82
CA ALA A 74 -1.65 9.96 24.88
C ALA A 74 -1.43 11.29 25.60
N THR A 75 -0.27 11.43 26.25
CA THR A 75 0.07 12.61 27.08
C THR A 75 1.41 13.23 26.71
N ALA A 76 2.04 12.79 25.62
CA ALA A 76 3.33 13.31 25.21
C ALA A 76 3.19 14.66 24.49
N GLU A 77 4.15 15.55 24.72
CA GLU A 77 4.31 16.76 23.93
C GLU A 77 4.74 16.44 22.49
N ASP A 78 4.52 17.40 21.60
CA ASP A 78 5.07 17.37 20.26
C ASP A 78 6.61 17.21 20.30
N GLY A 79 7.15 16.42 19.38
CA GLY A 79 8.59 16.10 19.34
C GLY A 79 9.12 15.15 20.43
N ASN A 80 8.29 14.66 21.35
CA ASN A 80 8.74 13.70 22.37
C ASN A 80 9.31 12.40 21.75
N LEU A 81 10.46 11.94 22.25
CA LEU A 81 11.17 10.73 21.78
C LEU A 81 10.29 9.47 21.83
N TYR A 82 9.54 9.28 22.92
CA TYR A 82 8.65 8.12 23.11
C TYR A 82 7.37 8.19 22.29
N ALA A 83 7.08 9.34 21.67
CA ALA A 83 5.94 9.54 20.78
C ALA A 83 6.28 9.36 19.29
N ARG A 84 7.57 9.19 18.95
CA ARG A 84 8.00 8.86 17.58
C ARG A 84 7.68 7.39 17.29
N LEU A 85 6.89 7.14 16.24
CA LEU A 85 6.41 5.79 15.91
C LEU A 85 6.88 5.38 14.50
N PHE A 86 7.37 4.14 14.39
CA PHE A 86 7.53 3.42 13.15
C PHE A 86 6.22 2.69 12.82
N VAL A 87 5.61 3.02 11.69
CA VAL A 87 4.38 2.38 11.23
C VAL A 87 4.68 1.58 9.98
N GLU A 88 4.72 0.26 10.14
CA GLU A 88 5.08 -0.69 9.11
C GLU A 88 3.83 -1.34 8.52
N THR A 89 3.73 -1.42 7.20
CA THR A 89 2.66 -2.15 6.52
C THR A 89 2.77 -3.65 6.81
N ASP A 90 1.68 -4.25 7.25
CA ASP A 90 1.54 -5.69 7.43
C ASP A 90 1.06 -6.37 6.14
N THR A 91 0.02 -5.81 5.53
CA THR A 91 -0.58 -6.27 4.27
C THR A 91 -1.50 -5.17 3.72
N PHE A 92 -2.28 -5.48 2.68
CA PHE A 92 -3.27 -4.58 2.08
C PHE A 92 -4.36 -4.12 3.06
N GLY A 93 -5.14 -3.12 2.63
CA GLY A 93 -6.25 -2.58 3.43
C GLY A 93 -5.79 -1.72 4.60
N SER A 94 -4.63 -1.09 4.48
CA SER A 94 -4.02 -0.25 5.52
C SER A 94 -3.79 -0.97 6.85
N ARG A 95 -3.56 -2.29 6.80
CA ARG A 95 -3.17 -3.10 7.96
C ARG A 95 -1.71 -2.81 8.29
N VAL A 96 -1.45 -2.37 9.52
CA VAL A 96 -0.13 -1.90 9.95
C VAL A 96 0.26 -2.42 11.32
N ARG A 97 1.57 -2.47 11.60
CA ARG A 97 2.14 -2.60 12.93
C ARG A 97 2.75 -1.26 13.34
N ILE A 98 2.48 -0.83 14.57
CA ILE A 98 2.98 0.44 15.12
C ILE A 98 4.00 0.10 16.20
N ARG A 99 5.22 0.60 16.06
CA ARG A 99 6.34 0.36 16.97
C ARG A 99 6.89 1.68 17.48
N GLY A 100 7.13 1.81 18.78
CA GLY A 100 7.81 2.96 19.36
C GLY A 100 9.26 3.01 18.89
N ALA A 101 9.70 4.15 18.36
CA ALA A 101 11.08 4.30 17.87
C ALA A 101 12.08 4.23 19.03
N GLU A 102 11.77 4.90 20.13
CA GLU A 102 12.61 4.92 21.33
C GLU A 102 12.52 3.61 22.11
N SER A 103 11.30 3.12 22.39
CA SER A 103 11.12 1.92 23.21
C SER A 103 11.36 0.61 22.48
N GLY A 104 11.29 0.60 21.14
CA GLY A 104 11.36 -0.61 20.33
C GLY A 104 10.16 -1.55 20.51
N LEU A 105 9.13 -1.15 21.24
CA LEU A 105 7.96 -1.99 21.55
C LEU A 105 6.80 -1.69 20.60
N TYR A 106 6.07 -2.73 20.21
CA TYR A 106 4.83 -2.64 19.45
C TYR A 106 3.66 -2.21 20.33
N LEU A 107 2.82 -1.34 19.76
CA LEU A 107 1.49 -1.04 20.26
C LEU A 107 0.58 -2.26 20.03
N CYS A 108 0.16 -2.93 21.10
CA CYS A 108 -0.74 -4.06 21.03
C CYS A 108 -1.98 -3.86 21.90
N MET A 109 -3.06 -4.57 21.58
CA MET A 109 -4.24 -4.67 22.44
C MET A 109 -4.27 -6.06 23.06
N ASN A 110 -4.45 -6.14 24.37
CA ASN A 110 -4.60 -7.43 25.05
C ASN A 110 -6.05 -7.93 25.01
N ARG A 111 -6.31 -9.15 25.50
CA ARG A 111 -7.65 -9.76 25.53
C ARG A 111 -8.69 -8.97 26.35
N LYS A 112 -8.24 -8.08 27.24
CA LYS A 112 -9.10 -7.19 28.04
C LYS A 112 -9.37 -5.84 27.35
N GLY A 113 -8.91 -5.65 26.10
CA GLY A 113 -9.03 -4.38 25.38
C GLY A 113 -8.02 -3.31 25.80
N LYS A 114 -7.09 -3.61 26.73
CA LYS A 114 -6.08 -2.64 27.17
C LYS A 114 -4.93 -2.55 26.18
N LEU A 115 -4.56 -1.33 25.82
CA LEU A 115 -3.36 -1.03 25.05
C LEU A 115 -2.09 -1.23 25.88
N VAL A 116 -1.13 -1.96 25.33
CA VAL A 116 0.13 -2.33 25.98
C VAL A 116 1.29 -2.31 24.98
N GLY A 117 2.48 -1.96 25.47
CA GLY A 117 3.73 -2.17 24.74
C GLY A 117 4.19 -3.63 24.82
N LYS A 118 4.53 -4.25 23.70
CA LYS A 118 5.07 -5.62 23.62
C LYS A 118 6.26 -5.71 22.67
N VAL A 119 7.15 -6.68 22.93
CA VAL A 119 8.24 -7.04 22.00
C VAL A 119 7.66 -7.75 20.79
#